data_AF-A0A7X6GB89-F1
#
_entry.id   AF-A0A7X6GB89-F1
#
_cell.length_a   1.000
_cell.length_b   1.000
_cell.length_c   1.000
_cell.angle_alpha   90.00
_cell.angle_beta   90.00
_cell.angle_gamma   90.00
#
_symmetry.space_group_name_H-M   'P 1'
#
loop_
_entity.id
_entity.type
_entity.pdbx_description
1 polymer ?
#
loop_
_entity_poly.entity_id
_entity_poly.type
_entity_poly.pdbx_seq_one_letter_code
_entity_poly.pdbx_strand_id
1 'polypeptide(L)'
;MLQAELLVDILSTQKSLFESGVSEYALIELLKKAPYYFFDEDALREPLMLFKTHFILFHALYQLKMNWIQGNEGVLDIHTLNIKLNQCEGNDAQQLRIDEGGELTEADPLAEYYLDWGNFEKADRKNVDALLNAFWQRMVGGKVTVFNEADIEQAHIRLGLSQKEHVSLSVLKRVYKKALQVVHPDKGGTQKEAQEVIHAYQLLLGFYSFK
;
A
#
# COMPACT_ATOMS: atom_id res chain seq x y z
N MET A 1 10.82 -3.47 1.18
CA MET A 1 10.37 -2.21 1.83
C MET A 1 9.64 -1.27 0.88
N LEU A 2 10.15 -0.97 -0.33
CA LEU A 2 9.51 -0.01 -1.25
C LEU A 2 8.09 -0.43 -1.70
N GLN A 3 7.84 -1.72 -1.96
CA GLN A 3 6.50 -2.18 -2.36
C GLN A 3 5.46 -2.06 -1.24
N ALA A 4 5.85 -2.34 0.01
CA ALA A 4 4.95 -2.23 1.15
C ALA A 4 4.54 -0.77 1.39
N GLU A 5 5.48 0.17 1.29
CA GLU A 5 5.17 1.60 1.37
C GLU A 5 4.28 2.08 0.22
N LEU A 6 4.49 1.56 -0.99
CA LEU A 6 3.63 1.86 -2.13
C LEU A 6 2.20 1.39 -1.89
N LEU A 7 2.00 0.22 -1.26
CA LEU A 7 0.67 -0.26 -0.91
C LEU A 7 -0.03 0.70 0.04
N VAL A 8 0.67 1.17 1.08
CA VAL A 8 0.12 2.15 2.02
C VAL A 8 -0.31 3.43 1.29
N ASP A 9 0.53 3.93 0.38
CA ASP A 9 0.21 5.11 -0.44
C ASP A 9 -1.01 4.88 -1.35
N ILE A 10 -1.12 3.70 -1.98
CA ILE A 10 -2.29 3.35 -2.79
C ILE A 10 -3.54 3.39 -1.91
N LEU A 11 -3.52 2.71 -0.77
CA LEU A 11 -4.67 2.62 0.12
C LEU A 11 -5.04 4.01 0.70
N SER A 12 -4.08 4.87 1.00
CA SER A 12 -4.37 6.22 1.52
C SER A 12 -5.16 7.08 0.52
N THR A 13 -4.98 6.85 -0.79
CA THR A 13 -5.75 7.55 -1.84
C THR A 13 -7.19 7.05 -1.98
N GLN A 14 -7.54 5.94 -1.34
CA GLN A 14 -8.86 5.30 -1.39
C GLN A 14 -9.73 5.62 -0.17
N LYS A 15 -9.46 6.73 0.55
CA LYS A 15 -10.11 7.08 1.83
C LYS A 15 -11.64 6.96 1.81
N SER A 16 -12.30 7.47 0.77
CA SER A 16 -13.77 7.41 0.63
C SER A 16 -14.33 5.98 0.63
N LEU A 17 -13.55 5.01 0.13
CA LEU A 17 -13.94 3.60 0.11
C LEU A 17 -13.85 2.99 1.52
N PHE A 18 -12.93 3.47 2.36
CA PHE A 18 -12.88 3.08 3.77
C PHE A 18 -13.97 3.77 4.60
N GLU A 19 -14.39 4.99 4.26
CA GLU A 19 -15.53 5.64 4.92
C GLU A 19 -16.84 4.85 4.70
N SER A 20 -17.03 4.28 3.49
CA SER A 20 -18.17 3.40 3.20
C SER A 20 -18.03 1.99 3.79
N GLY A 21 -16.82 1.57 4.13
CA GLY A 21 -16.50 0.19 4.50
C GLY A 21 -16.21 -0.70 3.29
N VAL A 22 -15.20 -1.56 3.39
CA VAL A 22 -14.79 -2.48 2.32
C VAL A 22 -14.33 -3.82 2.88
N SER A 23 -14.63 -4.93 2.20
CA SER A 23 -14.07 -6.22 2.59
C SER A 23 -12.61 -6.39 2.11
N GLU A 24 -11.84 -7.22 2.80
CA GLU A 24 -10.51 -7.66 2.37
C GLU A 24 -10.54 -8.15 0.92
N TYR A 25 -11.51 -9.02 0.59
CA TYR A 25 -11.65 -9.56 -0.76
C TYR A 25 -11.85 -8.46 -1.82
N ALA A 26 -12.71 -7.47 -1.52
CA ALA A 26 -12.95 -6.36 -2.43
C ALA A 26 -11.70 -5.47 -2.61
N LEU A 27 -10.92 -5.25 -1.55
CA LEU A 27 -9.62 -4.56 -1.65
C LEU A 27 -8.63 -5.34 -2.50
N ILE A 28 -8.51 -6.65 -2.30
CA ILE A 28 -7.60 -7.49 -3.08
C ILE A 28 -8.02 -7.47 -4.56
N GLU A 29 -9.31 -7.61 -4.86
CA GLU A 29 -9.84 -7.53 -6.23
C GLU A 29 -9.62 -6.17 -6.90
N LEU A 30 -9.70 -5.08 -6.14
CA LEU A 30 -9.34 -3.74 -6.63
C LEU A 30 -7.85 -3.66 -6.97
N LEU A 31 -6.99 -4.16 -6.09
CA LEU A 31 -5.53 -4.12 -6.22
C LEU A 31 -5.00 -5.04 -7.33
N LYS A 32 -5.77 -6.05 -7.74
CA LYS A 32 -5.47 -6.90 -8.90
C LYS A 32 -5.70 -6.22 -10.25
N LYS A 33 -6.61 -5.25 -10.30
CA LYS A 33 -7.07 -4.61 -11.55
C LYS A 33 -6.28 -3.35 -11.89
N ALA A 34 -6.48 -2.86 -13.11
CA ALA A 34 -5.99 -1.54 -13.51
C ALA A 34 -6.55 -0.45 -12.58
N PRO A 35 -5.78 0.60 -12.26
CA PRO A 35 -4.42 0.88 -12.74
C PRO A 35 -3.29 0.27 -11.88
N TYR A 36 -3.63 -0.40 -10.77
CA TYR A 36 -2.66 -0.74 -9.73
C TYR A 36 -1.84 -1.98 -10.02
N TYR A 37 -2.47 -3.06 -10.51
CA TYR A 37 -1.81 -4.36 -10.77
C TYR A 37 -0.82 -4.76 -9.67
N PHE A 38 -1.19 -4.48 -8.41
CA PHE A 38 -0.30 -4.65 -7.26
C PHE A 38 -0.26 -6.11 -6.81
N PHE A 39 -1.39 -6.80 -6.97
CA PHE A 39 -1.50 -8.24 -6.75
C PHE A 39 -1.76 -8.98 -8.07
N ASP A 40 -1.21 -10.18 -8.21
CA ASP A 40 -1.44 -11.04 -9.38
C ASP A 40 -2.85 -11.65 -9.38
N GLU A 41 -3.34 -12.08 -10.54
CA GLU A 41 -4.64 -12.77 -10.66
C GLU A 41 -4.73 -14.02 -9.77
N ASP A 42 -3.60 -14.68 -9.53
CA ASP A 42 -3.46 -15.90 -8.77
C ASP A 42 -3.18 -15.68 -7.27
N ALA A 43 -3.17 -14.42 -6.79
CA ALA A 43 -2.87 -14.04 -5.40
C ALA A 43 -3.69 -14.81 -4.36
N LEU A 44 -4.91 -15.23 -4.73
CA LEU A 44 -5.87 -15.92 -3.86
C LEU A 44 -6.00 -17.43 -4.14
N ARG A 45 -5.16 -18.03 -4.99
CA ARG A 45 -5.32 -19.43 -5.42
C ARG A 45 -4.60 -20.44 -4.52
N GLU A 46 -3.36 -20.14 -4.15
CA GLU A 46 -2.51 -21.05 -3.37
C GLU A 46 -2.53 -20.66 -1.88
N PRO A 47 -2.59 -21.61 -0.93
CA PRO A 47 -2.63 -21.31 0.51
C PRO A 47 -1.51 -20.39 1.00
N LEU A 48 -0.29 -20.57 0.47
CA LEU A 48 0.85 -19.73 0.80
C LEU A 48 0.71 -18.31 0.22
N MET A 49 0.15 -18.18 -0.99
CA MET A 49 -0.07 -16.87 -1.63
C MET A 49 -1.19 -16.10 -0.93
N LEU A 50 -2.26 -16.80 -0.52
CA LEU A 50 -3.33 -16.27 0.31
C LEU A 50 -2.77 -15.68 1.60
N PHE A 51 -2.00 -16.48 2.36
CA PHE A 51 -1.38 -16.02 3.61
C PHE A 51 -0.50 -14.78 3.39
N LYS A 52 0.33 -14.78 2.34
CA LYS A 52 1.23 -13.66 2.06
C LYS A 52 0.48 -12.40 1.64
N THR A 53 -0.52 -12.53 0.78
CA THR A 53 -1.37 -11.43 0.32
C THR A 53 -2.11 -10.82 1.51
N HIS A 54 -2.71 -11.67 2.35
CA HIS A 54 -3.36 -11.27 3.59
C HIS A 54 -2.40 -10.51 4.50
N PHE A 55 -1.24 -11.09 4.81
CA PHE A 55 -0.26 -10.46 5.71
C PHE A 55 0.19 -9.09 5.19
N ILE A 56 0.52 -8.99 3.92
CA ILE A 56 1.00 -7.74 3.30
C ILE A 56 -0.08 -6.67 3.31
N LEU A 57 -1.31 -7.04 2.98
CA LEU A 57 -2.44 -6.11 3.03
C LEU A 57 -2.67 -5.63 4.46
N PHE A 58 -2.71 -6.53 5.42
CA PHE A 58 -2.92 -6.20 6.83
C PHE A 58 -1.77 -5.36 7.39
N HIS A 59 -0.52 -5.67 7.05
CA HIS A 59 0.63 -4.82 7.37
C HIS A 59 0.42 -3.39 6.90
N ALA A 60 0.02 -3.20 5.63
CA ALA A 60 -0.25 -1.87 5.07
C ALA A 60 -1.45 -1.18 5.74
N LEU A 61 -2.53 -1.93 6.05
CA LEU A 61 -3.69 -1.38 6.75
C LEU A 61 -3.35 -0.93 8.18
N TYR A 62 -2.53 -1.67 8.92
CA TYR A 62 -2.07 -1.27 10.25
C TYR A 62 -1.13 -0.06 10.21
N GLN A 63 -0.26 0.04 9.20
CA GLN A 63 0.52 1.26 8.96
C GLN A 63 -0.40 2.45 8.64
N LEU A 64 -1.42 2.24 7.81
CA LEU A 64 -2.40 3.27 7.46
C LEU A 64 -3.23 3.72 8.67
N LYS A 65 -3.65 2.78 9.54
CA LYS A 65 -4.32 3.06 10.81
C LYS A 65 -3.48 4.01 11.67
N MET A 66 -2.18 3.73 11.83
CA MET A 66 -1.28 4.62 12.59
C MET A 66 -1.16 6.00 11.94
N ASN A 67 -1.06 6.07 10.62
CA ASN A 67 -0.94 7.33 9.88
C ASN A 67 -2.21 8.20 10.03
N TRP A 68 -3.40 7.61 9.92
CA TRP A 68 -4.66 8.33 10.06
C TRP A 68 -4.96 8.77 11.49
N ILE A 69 -4.57 7.97 12.48
CA ILE A 69 -4.63 8.39 13.89
C ILE A 69 -3.72 9.61 14.12
N GLN A 70 -2.48 9.56 13.64
CA GLN A 70 -1.53 10.67 13.79
C GLN A 70 -1.96 11.93 13.02
N GLY A 71 -2.62 11.74 11.87
CA GLY A 71 -3.18 12.80 11.04
C GLY A 71 -4.51 13.37 11.54
N ASN A 72 -5.08 12.81 12.62
CA ASN A 72 -6.42 13.14 13.11
C ASN A 72 -7.52 12.97 12.04
N GLU A 73 -7.36 11.96 11.18
CA GLU A 73 -8.29 11.63 10.10
C GLU A 73 -9.39 10.64 10.55
N GLY A 74 -9.16 9.95 11.68
CA GLY A 74 -10.05 8.94 12.24
C GLY A 74 -9.31 7.66 12.62
N VAL A 75 -10.08 6.65 13.05
CA VAL A 75 -9.57 5.32 13.37
C VAL A 75 -10.05 4.32 12.34
N LEU A 76 -9.11 3.56 11.79
CA LEU A 76 -9.38 2.46 10.88
C LEU A 76 -9.66 1.18 11.68
N ASP A 77 -10.90 0.71 11.61
CA ASP A 77 -11.28 -0.63 12.07
C ASP A 77 -10.94 -1.65 11.00
N ILE A 78 -10.16 -2.66 11.36
CA ILE A 78 -9.64 -3.67 10.43
C ILE A 78 -10.32 -5.01 10.73
N HIS A 79 -11.41 -5.28 10.02
CA HIS A 79 -12.05 -6.60 10.00
C HIS A 79 -12.11 -7.12 8.57
N THR A 80 -11.80 -8.41 8.35
CA THR A 80 -11.73 -9.03 7.02
C THR A 80 -12.99 -8.82 6.16
N LEU A 81 -14.17 -8.74 6.78
CA LEU A 81 -15.44 -8.53 6.08
C LEU A 81 -15.81 -7.04 5.91
N ASN A 82 -15.27 -6.16 6.75
CA ASN A 82 -15.60 -4.75 6.75
C ASN A 82 -14.48 -3.93 7.42
N ILE A 83 -13.60 -3.41 6.58
CA ILE A 83 -12.52 -2.49 6.93
C ILE A 83 -13.08 -1.08 6.76
N LYS A 84 -13.18 -0.33 7.85
CA LYS A 84 -13.91 0.95 7.87
C LYS A 84 -13.15 2.04 8.60
N LEU A 85 -13.10 3.23 8.00
CA LEU A 85 -12.61 4.44 8.64
C LEU A 85 -13.76 5.11 9.39
N ASN A 86 -13.64 5.22 10.71
CA ASN A 86 -14.56 5.98 11.53
C ASN A 86 -13.94 7.33 11.87
N GLN A 87 -14.66 8.40 11.53
CA GLN A 87 -14.31 9.77 11.90
C GLN A 87 -14.40 9.90 13.43
N CYS A 88 -13.34 10.41 14.06
CA CYS A 88 -13.39 10.76 15.47
C CYS A 88 -13.97 12.17 15.60
N GLU A 89 -15.24 12.29 15.98
CA GLU A 89 -15.76 13.56 16.47
C GLU A 89 -15.25 13.78 17.91
N GLY A 90 -15.11 15.03 18.35
CA GLY A 90 -14.30 15.43 19.52
C GLY A 90 -14.43 14.57 20.78
N ASN A 91 -13.32 14.44 21.51
CA ASN A 91 -13.10 13.58 22.70
C ASN A 91 -13.18 12.05 22.49
N ASP A 92 -13.67 11.55 21.35
CA ASP A 92 -13.74 10.10 21.10
C ASP A 92 -12.39 9.48 20.70
N ALA A 93 -11.41 10.28 20.26
CA ALA A 93 -10.06 9.79 20.01
C ALA A 93 -9.37 9.27 21.30
N GLN A 94 -9.82 9.72 22.47
CA GLN A 94 -9.44 9.13 23.77
C GLN A 94 -10.35 7.97 24.17
N GLN A 95 -11.62 7.95 23.73
CA GLN A 95 -12.53 6.83 23.98
C GLN A 95 -12.25 5.61 23.10
N LEU A 96 -11.63 5.73 21.92
CA LEU A 96 -11.17 4.56 21.15
C LEU A 96 -9.92 3.89 21.75
N ARG A 97 -9.34 4.51 22.79
CA ARG A 97 -8.37 3.89 23.70
C ARG A 97 -9.03 3.29 24.94
N ILE A 98 -10.36 3.27 24.99
CA ILE A 98 -11.14 2.81 26.13
C ILE A 98 -12.15 1.79 25.59
N ASP A 99 -12.02 0.53 25.98
CA ASP A 99 -13.06 -0.44 25.68
C ASP A 99 -14.38 -0.07 26.41
N GLU A 100 -15.47 -0.80 26.16
CA GLU A 100 -16.76 -0.60 26.85
C GLU A 100 -16.68 -0.70 28.40
N GLY A 101 -15.51 -1.03 28.97
CA GLY A 101 -15.20 -1.17 30.39
C GLY A 101 -14.27 -0.10 30.99
N GLY A 102 -13.80 0.92 30.26
CA GLY A 102 -13.07 2.03 30.89
C GLY A 102 -11.54 1.86 31.00
N GLU A 103 -10.96 0.78 30.47
CA GLU A 103 -9.52 0.51 30.56
C GLU A 103 -8.74 1.01 29.34
N LEU A 104 -7.54 1.56 29.58
CA LEU A 104 -6.58 1.92 28.55
C LEU A 104 -6.31 0.68 27.69
N THR A 105 -6.78 0.70 26.44
CA THR A 105 -6.70 -0.41 25.48
C THR A 105 -5.37 -1.13 25.59
N GLU A 106 -5.46 -2.41 25.99
CA GLU A 106 -4.39 -3.39 25.90
C GLU A 106 -3.69 -3.28 24.53
N ALA A 107 -2.39 -3.58 24.51
CA ALA A 107 -1.62 -3.63 23.28
C ALA A 107 -2.38 -4.43 22.20
N ASP A 108 -2.67 -3.81 21.05
CA ASP A 108 -3.36 -4.44 19.91
C ASP A 108 -2.48 -5.60 19.39
N PRO A 109 -2.75 -6.87 19.78
CA PRO A 109 -1.81 -7.96 19.54
C PRO A 109 -1.70 -8.28 18.04
N LEU A 110 -2.74 -7.92 17.29
CA LEU A 110 -2.75 -8.04 15.83
C LEU A 110 -1.86 -6.96 15.20
N ALA A 111 -1.88 -5.72 15.71
CA ALA A 111 -0.95 -4.69 15.27
C ALA A 111 0.51 -5.12 15.51
N GLU A 112 0.82 -5.66 16.70
CA GLU A 112 2.15 -6.22 16.99
C GLU A 112 2.51 -7.34 16.01
N TYR A 113 1.57 -8.23 15.70
CA TYR A 113 1.78 -9.33 14.79
C TYR A 113 2.08 -8.87 13.35
N TYR A 114 1.22 -8.00 12.79
CA TYR A 114 1.29 -7.59 11.39
C TYR A 114 2.36 -6.54 11.12
N LEU A 115 2.74 -5.71 12.09
CA LEU A 115 3.83 -4.74 11.92
C LEU A 115 5.22 -5.38 12.03
N ASP A 116 5.32 -6.58 12.62
CA ASP A 116 6.57 -7.36 12.69
C ASP A 116 6.74 -8.26 11.46
N TRP A 117 7.62 -7.84 10.54
CA TRP A 117 8.03 -8.66 9.39
C TRP A 117 8.60 -10.02 9.78
N GLY A 118 9.16 -10.17 10.98
CA GLY A 118 9.60 -11.45 11.51
C GLY A 118 8.47 -12.50 11.59
N ASN A 119 7.20 -12.09 11.70
CA ASN A 119 6.07 -13.02 11.70
C ASN A 119 5.71 -13.50 10.29
N PHE A 120 5.91 -12.65 9.28
CA PHE A 120 5.88 -13.07 7.88
C PHE A 120 7.00 -14.07 7.58
N GLU A 121 8.20 -13.79 8.08
CA GLU A 121 9.40 -14.61 7.90
C GLU A 121 9.27 -16.00 8.54
N LYS A 122 8.71 -16.07 9.76
CA LYS A 122 8.52 -17.34 10.48
C LYS A 122 7.57 -18.31 9.76
N ALA A 123 6.61 -17.78 8.98
CA ALA A 123 5.70 -18.59 8.18
C ALA A 123 6.36 -19.18 6.93
N ASP A 124 7.53 -18.68 6.51
CA ASP A 124 8.26 -19.14 5.32
C ASP A 124 9.78 -19.24 5.56
N ARG A 125 10.17 -20.27 6.33
CA ARG A 125 11.48 -20.45 6.98
C ARG A 125 12.72 -20.65 6.06
N LYS A 126 12.71 -20.31 4.77
CA LYS A 126 13.84 -20.71 3.89
C LYS A 126 14.67 -19.65 3.19
N ASN A 127 14.22 -18.43 2.91
CA ASN A 127 15.11 -17.32 2.49
C ASN A 127 14.28 -16.05 2.28
N VAL A 128 14.00 -15.28 3.34
CA VAL A 128 12.84 -14.38 3.26
C VAL A 128 13.07 -13.16 2.40
N ASP A 129 14.26 -12.57 2.34
CA ASP A 129 14.50 -11.45 1.43
C ASP A 129 14.47 -11.85 -0.04
N ALA A 130 15.12 -12.97 -0.39
CA ALA A 130 15.11 -13.48 -1.76
C ALA A 130 13.70 -13.93 -2.18
N LEU A 131 12.94 -14.50 -1.24
CA LEU A 131 11.59 -14.99 -1.48
C LEU A 131 10.56 -13.86 -1.48
N LEU A 132 10.70 -12.84 -0.63
CA LEU A 132 9.93 -11.60 -0.69
C LEU A 132 10.18 -10.88 -2.00
N ASN A 133 11.45 -10.74 -2.40
CA ASN A 133 11.79 -10.17 -3.69
C ASN A 133 11.20 -11.03 -4.82
N ALA A 134 11.35 -12.36 -4.80
CA ALA A 134 10.75 -13.24 -5.79
C ALA A 134 9.21 -13.21 -5.78
N PHE A 135 8.60 -13.03 -4.62
CA PHE A 135 7.16 -12.86 -4.44
C PHE A 135 6.71 -11.55 -5.07
N TRP A 136 7.36 -10.43 -4.76
CA TRP A 136 7.06 -9.15 -5.39
C TRP A 136 7.31 -9.19 -6.89
N GLN A 137 8.37 -9.87 -7.35
CA GLN A 137 8.64 -10.09 -8.76
C GLN A 137 7.55 -10.92 -9.43
N ARG A 138 7.03 -11.95 -8.76
CA ARG A 138 5.92 -12.77 -9.26
C ARG A 138 4.58 -12.04 -9.20
N MET A 139 4.38 -11.18 -8.21
CA MET A 139 3.13 -10.44 -7.97
C MET A 139 2.99 -9.19 -8.83
N VAL A 140 4.11 -8.50 -9.10
CA VAL A 140 4.17 -7.32 -9.99
C VAL A 140 4.46 -7.73 -11.44
N GLY A 141 5.10 -8.89 -11.66
CA GLY A 141 5.71 -9.29 -12.93
C GLY A 141 5.09 -10.50 -13.64
N GLY A 142 3.82 -10.84 -13.40
CA GLY A 142 3.09 -11.83 -14.20
C GLY A 142 2.87 -11.40 -15.67
N LYS A 143 3.02 -10.11 -15.97
CA LYS A 143 3.17 -9.60 -17.32
C LYS A 143 4.63 -9.19 -17.50
N VAL A 144 5.30 -9.79 -18.48
CA VAL A 144 6.48 -9.18 -19.11
C VAL A 144 6.06 -7.78 -19.50
N THR A 145 6.42 -6.79 -18.68
CA THR A 145 6.23 -5.38 -19.01
C THR A 145 7.22 -5.15 -20.14
N VAL A 146 6.72 -5.27 -21.37
CA VAL A 146 7.40 -4.68 -22.51
C VAL A 146 7.37 -3.19 -22.21
N PHE A 147 8.47 -2.69 -21.64
CA PHE A 147 8.62 -1.27 -21.37
C PHE A 147 8.66 -0.58 -22.72
N ASN A 148 7.52 -0.03 -23.13
CA ASN A 148 7.47 0.84 -24.28
C ASN A 148 8.22 2.12 -23.90
N GLU A 149 9.17 2.53 -24.74
CA GLU A 149 9.97 3.74 -24.52
C GLU A 149 9.09 4.98 -24.36
N ALA A 150 7.94 5.03 -25.05
CA ALA A 150 6.97 6.10 -24.91
C ALA A 150 6.30 6.14 -23.52
N ASP A 151 5.99 4.98 -22.92
CA ASP A 151 5.36 4.91 -21.61
C ASP A 151 6.36 5.30 -20.50
N ILE A 152 7.62 4.89 -20.66
CA ILE A 152 8.72 5.31 -19.78
C ILE A 152 8.95 6.81 -19.89
N GLU A 153 8.94 7.39 -21.08
CA GLU A 153 9.07 8.82 -21.27
C GLU A 153 7.94 9.60 -20.59
N GLN A 154 6.69 9.16 -20.79
CA GLN A 154 5.55 9.78 -20.12
C GLN A 154 5.63 9.67 -18.60
N ALA A 155 6.09 8.54 -18.06
CA ALA A 155 6.28 8.37 -16.63
C ALA A 155 7.36 9.31 -16.06
N HIS A 156 8.46 9.54 -16.80
CA HIS A 156 9.47 10.54 -16.43
C HIS A 156 8.88 11.95 -16.41
N ILE A 157 8.16 12.34 -17.47
CA ILE A 157 7.52 13.66 -17.57
C ILE A 157 6.54 13.86 -16.41
N ARG A 158 5.72 12.85 -16.10
CA ARG A 158 4.72 12.91 -15.04
C ARG A 158 5.34 13.12 -13.66
N LEU A 159 6.50 12.53 -13.41
CA LEU A 159 7.26 12.72 -12.18
C LEU A 159 8.22 13.92 -12.24
N GLY A 160 8.32 14.63 -13.37
CA GLY A 160 9.25 15.74 -13.54
C GLY A 160 10.73 15.31 -13.53
N LEU A 161 11.03 14.09 -13.96
CA LEU A 161 12.37 13.54 -14.08
C LEU A 161 12.91 13.67 -15.51
N SER A 162 14.23 13.84 -15.64
CA SER A 162 14.93 13.80 -16.92
C SER A 162 15.48 12.41 -17.20
N GLN A 163 15.19 11.83 -18.35
CA GLN A 163 15.73 10.53 -18.78
C GLN A 163 17.26 10.51 -18.97
N LYS A 164 17.87 11.70 -19.10
CA LYS A 164 19.31 11.84 -19.40
C LYS A 164 20.21 11.66 -18.17
N GLU A 165 19.63 11.62 -16.98
CA GLU A 165 20.37 11.47 -15.73
C GLU A 165 20.20 10.05 -15.17
N HIS A 166 21.24 9.53 -14.54
CA HIS A 166 21.15 8.25 -13.83
C HIS A 166 20.29 8.44 -12.56
N VAL A 167 19.00 8.15 -12.66
CA VAL A 167 18.07 8.23 -11.52
C VAL A 167 18.27 7.02 -10.62
N SER A 168 18.76 7.23 -9.40
CA SER A 168 18.79 6.17 -8.39
C SER A 168 17.38 5.92 -7.82
N LEU A 169 17.12 4.71 -7.32
CA LEU A 169 15.84 4.35 -6.69
C LEU A 169 15.48 5.30 -5.53
N SER A 170 16.47 5.81 -4.80
CA SER A 170 16.27 6.79 -3.73
C SER A 170 15.78 8.14 -4.26
N VAL A 171 16.32 8.61 -5.40
CA VAL A 171 15.87 9.84 -6.05
C VAL A 171 14.46 9.66 -6.60
N LEU A 172 14.19 8.54 -7.27
CA LEU A 172 12.88 8.20 -7.80
C LEU A 172 11.83 8.21 -6.69
N LYS A 173 12.10 7.53 -5.55
CA LYS A 173 11.20 7.52 -4.38
C LYS A 173 10.91 8.92 -3.87
N ARG A 174 11.93 9.77 -3.72
CA ARG A 174 11.78 11.14 -3.21
C ARG A 174 10.87 11.98 -4.11
N VAL A 175 11.09 11.91 -5.42
CA VAL A 175 10.31 12.66 -6.40
C VAL A 175 8.88 12.16 -6.45
N TYR A 176 8.68 10.84 -6.44
CA TYR A 176 7.37 10.22 -6.33
C TYR A 176 6.60 10.69 -5.09
N LYS A 177 7.19 10.61 -3.89
CA LYS A 177 6.51 11.04 -2.65
C LYS A 177 6.10 12.51 -2.73
N LYS A 178 6.94 13.38 -3.30
CA LYS A 178 6.61 14.79 -3.51
C LYS A 178 5.45 14.97 -4.50
N ALA A 179 5.49 14.25 -5.63
CA ALA A 179 4.43 14.31 -6.64
C ALA A 179 3.09 13.81 -6.07
N LEU A 180 3.09 12.66 -5.39
CA LEU A 180 1.89 12.09 -4.77
C LEU A 180 1.29 13.04 -3.73
N GLN A 181 2.14 13.70 -2.93
CA GLN A 181 1.68 14.65 -1.92
C GLN A 181 0.90 15.83 -2.54
N VAL A 182 1.25 16.27 -3.75
CA VAL A 182 0.57 17.37 -4.45
C VAL A 182 -0.79 16.94 -4.98
N VAL A 183 -0.89 15.72 -5.52
CA VAL A 183 -2.11 15.21 -6.16
C VAL A 183 -2.98 14.35 -5.22
N HIS A 184 -2.62 14.24 -3.95
CA HIS A 184 -3.35 13.41 -3.00
C HIS A 184 -4.80 13.94 -2.81
N PRO A 185 -5.82 13.07 -2.77
CA PRO A 185 -7.22 13.49 -2.57
C PRO A 185 -7.42 14.39 -1.35
N ASP A 186 -6.83 14.04 -0.20
CA ASP A 186 -6.90 14.85 1.02
C ASP A 186 -6.26 16.24 0.91
N LYS A 187 -5.46 16.49 -0.14
CA LYS A 187 -4.73 17.76 -0.37
C LYS A 187 -5.29 18.56 -1.54
N GLY A 188 -6.47 18.20 -2.03
CA GLY A 188 -7.17 18.90 -3.11
C GLY A 188 -6.85 18.36 -4.52
N GLY A 189 -6.09 17.27 -4.63
CA GLY A 189 -5.98 16.52 -5.88
C GLY A 189 -7.13 15.53 -6.06
N THR A 190 -7.08 14.75 -7.15
CA THR A 190 -8.08 13.72 -7.45
C THR A 190 -7.48 12.32 -7.36
N GLN A 191 -8.35 11.34 -7.08
CA GLN A 191 -7.98 9.92 -7.09
C GLN A 191 -7.32 9.51 -8.41
N LYS A 192 -7.83 10.04 -9.54
CA LYS A 192 -7.28 9.77 -10.88
C LYS A 192 -5.86 10.32 -11.02
N GLU A 193 -5.60 11.54 -10.56
CA GLU A 193 -4.25 12.11 -10.65
C GLU A 193 -3.24 11.36 -9.77
N ALA A 194 -3.67 10.94 -8.57
CA ALA A 194 -2.87 10.10 -7.69
C ALA A 194 -2.57 8.73 -8.32
N GLN A 195 -3.56 8.10 -8.95
CA GLN A 195 -3.39 6.85 -9.71
C GLN A 195 -2.36 7.00 -10.84
N GLU A 196 -2.42 8.09 -11.61
CA GLU A 196 -1.45 8.35 -12.69
C GLU A 196 -0.01 8.52 -12.15
N VAL A 197 0.16 9.17 -11.00
CA VAL A 197 1.47 9.33 -10.34
C VAL A 197 1.99 8.00 -9.79
N ILE A 198 1.13 7.21 -9.14
CA ILE A 198 1.45 5.88 -8.63
C ILE A 198 1.86 4.97 -9.78
N HIS A 199 1.11 4.97 -10.88
CA HIS A 199 1.39 4.17 -12.07
C HIS A 199 2.74 4.54 -12.70
N ALA A 200 3.02 5.84 -12.85
CA ALA A 200 4.32 6.32 -13.34
C ALA A 200 5.47 5.84 -12.44
N TYR A 201 5.31 5.88 -11.11
CA TYR A 201 6.31 5.37 -10.18
C TYR A 201 6.50 3.85 -10.30
N GLN A 202 5.43 3.07 -10.45
CA GLN A 202 5.51 1.62 -10.65
C GLN A 202 6.29 1.26 -11.91
N LEU A 203 6.01 1.92 -13.03
CA LEU A 203 6.71 1.71 -14.29
C LEU A 203 8.20 2.02 -14.16
N LEU A 204 8.56 3.18 -13.58
CA LEU A 204 9.96 3.55 -13.41
C LEU A 204 10.68 2.68 -12.37
N LEU A 205 10.00 2.26 -11.31
CA LEU A 205 10.56 1.35 -10.32
C LEU A 205 10.93 0.02 -10.98
N GLY A 206 10.05 -0.54 -11.81
CA GLY A 206 10.36 -1.72 -12.61
C GLY A 206 11.55 -1.47 -13.53
N PHE A 207 11.49 -0.42 -14.36
CA PHE A 207 12.52 -0.08 -15.33
C PHE A 207 13.92 0.05 -14.69
N TYR A 208 14.05 0.77 -13.58
CA TYR A 208 15.33 0.97 -12.90
C TYR A 208 15.75 -0.19 -11.98
N SER A 209 14.87 -1.13 -11.67
CA SER A 209 15.24 -2.33 -10.91
C SER A 209 15.87 -3.42 -11.77
N PHE A 210 15.67 -3.36 -13.10
CA PHE A 210 16.19 -4.36 -14.06
C PHE A 210 17.28 -3.81 -15.00
N LYS A 211 17.59 -2.52 -14.90
CA LYS A 211 18.62 -1.85 -15.70
C LYS A 211 19.92 -1.73 -14.90
#